data_AF-V5I8Y6-F1
#
_entry.id   AF-V5I8Y6-F1
#
_cell.length_a   1.000
_cell.length_b   1.000
_cell.length_c   1.000
_cell.angle_alpha   90.00
_cell.angle_beta   90.00
_cell.angle_gamma   90.00
#
_symmetry.space_group_name_H-M   'P 1'
#
loop_
_entity.id
_entity.type
_entity.pdbx_description
1 polymer ?
#
loop_
_entity_poly.entity_id
_entity_poly.type
_entity_poly.pdbx_seq_one_letter_code
_entity_poly.pdbx_strand_id
1 'polypeptide(L)'
;MAVNVYSTNVTSENLSRHDMLAWVNECLQSSFGKIEELCTGAAYCQFMDMLFPGSVQLKRVKFKTNLEHEYIQNFKILQASFKKMSVDKIIPVDKLIKGRFQDNFEFLQWFKKFFDANYDGRDYDGLDARGGIMIGSAANNNSHGSGIIPHHTTQKPHIQNRQGNAHSFAISVHWLVDRYHREIYKTRYLKTKSYKL
;
A
#
# COMPACT_ATOMS: atom_id res chain seq x y z
N MET A 1 -14.74 -2.69 -13.12
CA MET A 1 -14.69 -3.84 -12.21
C MET A 1 -13.24 -4.28 -12.08
N ALA A 2 -12.86 -4.84 -10.95
CA ALA A 2 -11.51 -5.33 -10.72
C ALA A 2 -11.30 -6.72 -11.34
N VAL A 3 -10.07 -7.03 -11.72
CA VAL A 3 -9.60 -8.37 -12.08
C VAL A 3 -9.38 -9.15 -10.80
N ASN A 4 -10.14 -10.23 -10.60
CA ASN A 4 -9.99 -11.10 -9.45
C ASN A 4 -8.78 -12.03 -9.61
N VAL A 5 -8.11 -12.32 -8.48
CA VAL A 5 -7.00 -13.28 -8.42
C VAL A 5 -7.26 -14.34 -7.36
N TYR A 6 -6.88 -15.57 -7.68
CA TYR A 6 -7.06 -16.74 -6.80
C TYR A 6 -5.69 -17.33 -6.45
N SER A 7 -5.56 -17.83 -5.22
CA SER A 7 -4.39 -18.59 -4.80
C SER A 7 -4.37 -19.91 -5.59
N THR A 8 -3.52 -20.00 -6.60
CA THR A 8 -3.22 -21.28 -7.26
C THR A 8 -1.84 -21.74 -6.80
N ASN A 9 -1.63 -23.04 -6.65
CA ASN A 9 -0.34 -23.64 -6.27
C ASN A 9 0.78 -23.44 -7.30
N VAL A 10 0.55 -22.60 -8.32
CA VAL A 10 1.56 -22.23 -9.30
C VAL A 10 2.51 -21.24 -8.63
N THR A 11 3.78 -21.64 -8.54
CA THR A 11 4.94 -20.95 -7.96
C THR A 11 5.23 -19.62 -8.65
N SER A 12 4.32 -18.66 -8.53
CA SER A 12 4.61 -17.25 -8.74
C SER A 12 5.39 -16.79 -7.52
N GLU A 13 6.64 -16.36 -7.73
CA GLU A 13 7.62 -16.04 -6.70
C GLU A 13 6.99 -15.26 -5.52
N ASN A 14 6.83 -15.94 -4.38
CA ASN A 14 6.32 -15.32 -3.18
C ASN A 14 7.42 -14.39 -2.64
N LEU A 15 7.15 -13.08 -2.63
CA LEU A 15 8.08 -12.09 -2.09
C LEU A 15 8.42 -12.40 -0.62
N SER A 16 9.67 -12.12 -0.25
CA SER A 16 10.09 -12.22 1.14
C SER A 16 9.38 -11.17 2.01
N ARG A 17 9.42 -11.34 3.33
CA ARG A 17 8.83 -10.38 4.27
C ARG A 17 9.41 -8.97 4.12
N HIS A 18 10.71 -8.87 3.83
CA HIS A 18 11.42 -7.60 3.70
C HIS A 18 11.02 -6.90 2.41
N ASP A 19 10.99 -7.64 1.31
CA ASP A 19 10.59 -7.10 0.00
C ASP A 19 9.12 -6.66 0.02
N MET A 20 8.26 -7.39 0.73
CA MET A 20 6.86 -7.03 0.85
C MET A 20 6.67 -5.71 1.64
N LEU A 21 7.43 -5.52 2.72
CA LEU A 21 7.40 -4.25 3.47
C LEU A 21 8.01 -3.10 2.66
N ALA A 22 9.12 -3.34 1.97
CA ALA A 22 9.73 -2.36 1.09
C ALA A 22 8.74 -1.89 0.03
N TRP A 23 8.05 -2.83 -0.65
CA TRP A 23 7.01 -2.53 -1.62
C TRP A 23 5.89 -1.66 -1.03
N VAL A 24 5.35 -2.01 0.14
CA VAL A 24 4.29 -1.19 0.78
C VAL A 24 4.80 0.22 1.08
N ASN A 25 5.99 0.32 1.64
CA ASN A 25 6.59 1.60 2.03
C ASN A 25 6.90 2.50 0.84
N GLU A 26 7.34 1.92 -0.27
CA GLU A 26 7.60 2.64 -1.52
C GLU A 26 6.29 3.14 -2.15
N CYS A 27 5.28 2.27 -2.29
CA CYS A 27 4.01 2.64 -2.93
C CYS A 27 3.23 3.69 -2.14
N LEU A 28 3.25 3.62 -0.81
CA LEU A 28 2.43 4.50 0.03
C LEU A 28 3.23 5.64 0.67
N GLN A 29 4.54 5.76 0.42
CA GLN A 29 5.41 6.69 1.16
C GLN A 29 5.21 6.54 2.67
N SER A 30 5.35 5.30 3.16
CA SER A 30 5.13 4.91 4.56
C SER A 30 6.39 4.36 5.21
N SER A 31 6.29 4.00 6.50
CA SER A 31 7.42 3.57 7.32
C SER A 31 7.10 2.34 8.20
N PHE A 32 6.40 1.36 7.66
CA PHE A 32 6.07 0.12 8.37
C PHE A 32 7.34 -0.70 8.65
N GLY A 33 7.54 -1.09 9.91
CA GLY A 33 8.65 -1.95 10.33
C GLY A 33 8.25 -3.42 10.40
N LYS A 34 6.96 -3.70 10.56
CA LYS A 34 6.38 -5.04 10.73
C LYS A 34 5.13 -5.20 9.88
N ILE A 35 4.92 -6.40 9.34
CA ILE A 35 3.74 -6.73 8.53
C ILE A 35 2.45 -6.63 9.36
N GLU A 36 2.57 -6.94 10.65
CA GLU A 36 1.51 -6.86 11.66
C GLU A 36 0.93 -5.44 11.77
N GLU A 37 1.68 -4.39 11.42
CA GLU A 37 1.18 -3.00 11.44
C GLU A 37 0.10 -2.73 10.38
N LEU A 38 -0.01 -3.61 9.36
CA LEU A 38 -1.08 -3.53 8.36
C LEU A 38 -2.44 -3.97 8.91
N CYS A 39 -2.50 -4.48 10.14
CA CYS A 39 -3.73 -4.85 10.85
C CYS A 39 -4.69 -3.67 11.05
N THR A 40 -4.21 -2.44 10.91
CA THR A 40 -5.05 -1.23 10.99
C THR A 40 -6.03 -1.12 9.83
N GLY A 41 -5.80 -1.81 8.71
CA GLY A 41 -6.62 -1.74 7.49
C GLY A 41 -6.43 -0.47 6.66
N ALA A 42 -5.73 0.55 7.18
CA ALA A 42 -5.60 1.86 6.54
C ALA A 42 -4.78 1.79 5.23
N ALA A 43 -3.68 1.03 5.23
CA ALA A 43 -2.84 0.83 4.04
C ALA A 43 -3.63 0.19 2.88
N TYR A 44 -4.46 -0.83 3.17
CA TYR A 44 -5.28 -1.49 2.15
C TYR A 44 -6.37 -0.56 1.58
N CYS A 45 -6.97 0.30 2.42
CA CYS A 45 -7.89 1.32 1.95
C CYS A 45 -7.18 2.29 0.99
N GLN A 46 -5.95 2.67 1.31
CA GLN A 46 -5.18 3.56 0.45
C GLN A 46 -4.77 2.91 -0.88
N PHE A 47 -4.36 1.64 -0.86
CA PHE A 47 -4.12 0.90 -2.09
C PHE A 47 -5.35 0.79 -2.97
N MET A 48 -6.54 0.59 -2.39
CA MET A 48 -7.79 0.56 -3.16
C MET A 48 -8.13 1.92 -3.78
N ASP A 49 -7.81 3.03 -3.11
CA ASP A 49 -7.92 4.37 -3.67
C ASP A 49 -6.93 4.58 -4.84
N MET A 50 -5.70 4.09 -4.71
CA MET A 50 -4.68 4.10 -5.77
C MET A 50 -5.12 3.29 -6.99
N LEU A 51 -5.56 2.04 -6.79
CA LEU A 51 -6.01 1.15 -7.88
C LEU A 51 -7.29 1.67 -8.55
N PHE A 52 -8.24 2.14 -7.73
CA PHE A 52 -9.58 2.52 -8.19
C PHE A 52 -10.03 3.81 -7.50
N PRO A 53 -9.66 4.99 -8.02
CA PRO A 53 -10.03 6.26 -7.42
C PRO A 53 -11.54 6.40 -7.24
N GLY A 54 -11.95 6.91 -6.08
CA GLY A 54 -13.36 7.04 -5.72
C GLY A 54 -14.04 5.73 -5.32
N SER A 55 -13.31 4.59 -5.25
CA SER A 55 -13.84 3.35 -4.68
C SER A 55 -13.88 3.35 -3.15
N VAL A 56 -13.06 4.20 -2.51
CA VAL A 56 -12.86 4.29 -1.06
C VAL A 56 -13.27 5.66 -0.54
N GLN A 57 -13.95 5.70 0.61
CA GLN A 57 -14.22 6.95 1.33
C GLN A 57 -12.99 7.32 2.18
N LEU A 58 -11.90 7.76 1.54
CA LEU A 58 -10.59 7.93 2.18
C LEU A 58 -10.61 8.87 3.39
N LYS A 59 -11.45 9.92 3.35
CA LYS A 59 -11.66 10.86 4.48
C LYS A 59 -12.18 10.20 5.77
N ARG A 60 -12.77 9.01 5.69
CA ARG A 60 -13.29 8.26 6.84
C ARG A 60 -12.28 7.25 7.39
N VAL A 61 -11.17 7.03 6.70
CA VAL A 61 -10.14 6.08 7.10
C VAL A 61 -9.35 6.68 8.27
N LYS A 62 -9.17 5.86 9.31
CA LYS A 62 -8.35 6.19 10.48
C LYS A 62 -6.92 5.79 10.20
N PHE A 63 -6.10 6.74 9.73
CA PHE A 63 -4.69 6.49 9.39
C PHE A 63 -3.77 6.41 10.61
N LYS A 64 -4.11 7.09 11.70
CA LYS A 64 -3.36 7.09 12.96
C LYS A 64 -4.26 6.64 14.10
N THR A 65 -4.20 5.35 14.42
CA THR A 65 -4.99 4.74 15.50
C THR A 65 -4.27 3.53 16.08
N ASN A 66 -4.52 3.26 17.35
CA ASN A 66 -4.10 2.04 18.05
C ASN A 66 -5.31 1.27 18.65
N LEU A 67 -6.53 1.60 18.23
CA LEU A 67 -7.77 1.07 18.80
C LEU A 67 -8.39 0.04 17.85
N GLU A 68 -8.58 -1.19 18.34
CA GLU A 68 -9.09 -2.31 17.51
C GLU A 68 -10.45 -2.00 16.86
N HIS A 69 -11.34 -1.29 17.57
CA HIS A 69 -12.64 -0.92 17.01
C HIS A 69 -12.53 0.06 15.83
N GLU A 70 -11.47 0.87 15.76
CA GLU A 70 -11.19 1.73 14.61
C GLU A 70 -10.60 0.92 13.43
N TYR A 71 -9.85 -0.15 13.70
CA TYR A 71 -9.38 -1.07 12.66
C TYR A 71 -10.57 -1.76 11.97
N ILE A 72 -11.56 -2.19 12.75
CA ILE A 72 -12.81 -2.74 12.23
C ILE A 72 -13.53 -1.72 11.31
N GLN A 73 -13.54 -0.43 11.68
CA GLN A 73 -14.12 0.61 10.83
C GLN A 73 -13.38 0.74 9.49
N ASN A 74 -12.04 0.74 9.52
CA ASN A 74 -11.23 0.74 8.30
C ASN A 74 -11.51 -0.49 7.43
N PHE A 75 -11.57 -1.69 8.00
CA PHE A 75 -11.89 -2.90 7.23
C PHE A 75 -13.31 -2.91 6.66
N LYS A 76 -14.29 -2.29 7.31
CA LYS A 76 -15.63 -2.09 6.73
C LYS A 76 -15.59 -1.18 5.50
N ILE A 77 -14.76 -0.13 5.53
CA ILE A 77 -14.54 0.73 4.36
C ILE A 77 -13.89 -0.08 3.23
N LEU A 78 -12.89 -0.91 3.56
CA LEU A 78 -12.25 -1.80 2.59
C LEU A 78 -13.24 -2.80 1.96
N GLN A 79 -14.06 -3.47 2.77
CA GLN A 79 -15.10 -4.38 2.30
C GLN A 79 -16.10 -3.68 1.36
N ALA A 80 -16.51 -2.45 1.68
CA ALA A 80 -17.37 -1.67 0.81
C ALA A 80 -16.72 -1.38 -0.55
N SER A 81 -15.42 -1.08 -0.57
CA SER A 81 -14.66 -0.89 -1.82
C SER A 81 -14.54 -2.18 -2.63
N PHE A 82 -14.30 -3.33 -1.98
CA PHE A 82 -14.27 -4.64 -2.63
C PHE A 82 -15.60 -4.96 -3.28
N LYS A 83 -16.71 -4.76 -2.56
CA LYS A 83 -18.06 -4.94 -3.09
C LYS A 83 -18.32 -4.03 -4.29
N LYS A 84 -17.93 -2.75 -4.21
CA LYS A 84 -18.10 -1.77 -5.29
C LYS A 84 -17.32 -2.16 -6.56
N MET A 85 -16.15 -2.77 -6.39
CA MET A 85 -15.28 -3.18 -7.48
C MET A 85 -15.47 -4.64 -7.92
N SER A 86 -16.43 -5.35 -7.32
CA SER A 86 -16.72 -6.77 -7.58
C SER A 86 -15.52 -7.68 -7.31
N VAL A 87 -14.84 -7.46 -6.18
CA VAL A 87 -13.76 -8.31 -5.68
C VAL A 87 -14.35 -9.43 -4.83
N ASP A 88 -14.09 -10.68 -5.22
CA ASP A 88 -14.70 -11.87 -4.60
C ASP A 88 -14.00 -12.32 -3.32
N LYS A 89 -12.79 -11.80 -3.06
CA LYS A 89 -11.98 -12.19 -1.91
C LYS A 89 -12.66 -11.78 -0.61
N ILE A 90 -12.93 -12.77 0.23
CA ILE A 90 -13.35 -12.56 1.61
C ILE A 90 -12.15 -12.08 2.44
N ILE A 91 -12.33 -10.95 3.11
CA ILE A 91 -11.33 -10.38 4.03
C ILE A 91 -11.53 -11.01 5.41
N PRO A 92 -10.55 -11.73 5.97
CA PRO A 92 -10.67 -12.36 7.29
C PRO A 92 -10.45 -11.34 8.43
N VAL A 93 -11.35 -10.35 8.54
CA VAL A 93 -11.22 -9.18 9.44
C VAL A 93 -10.85 -9.58 10.86
N ASP A 94 -11.57 -10.52 11.47
CA ASP A 94 -11.37 -10.95 12.86
C ASP A 94 -9.96 -11.48 13.14
N LYS A 95 -9.29 -12.03 12.12
CA LYS A 95 -7.92 -12.54 12.23
C LYS A 95 -6.91 -11.41 12.03
N LEU A 96 -7.15 -10.55 11.03
CA LEU A 96 -6.24 -9.46 10.67
C LEU A 96 -6.09 -8.44 11.79
N ILE A 97 -7.21 -7.98 12.37
CA ILE A 97 -7.23 -6.93 13.41
C ILE A 97 -6.47 -7.35 14.68
N LYS A 98 -6.26 -8.65 14.90
CA LYS A 98 -5.47 -9.18 16.02
C LYS A 98 -3.96 -9.01 15.82
N GLY A 99 -3.52 -8.47 14.69
CA GLY A 99 -2.10 -8.23 14.41
C GLY A 99 -1.28 -9.51 14.31
N ARG A 100 -1.89 -10.65 13.99
CA ARG A 100 -1.15 -11.92 13.84
C ARG A 100 -0.35 -11.90 12.54
N PHE A 101 0.95 -12.21 12.63
CA PHE A 101 1.86 -12.19 11.48
C PHE A 101 1.38 -13.07 10.33
N GLN A 102 1.03 -14.33 10.60
CA GLN A 102 0.67 -15.30 9.57
C GLN A 102 -0.56 -14.85 8.76
N ASP A 103 -1.64 -14.47 9.44
CA ASP A 103 -2.87 -14.03 8.79
C ASP A 103 -2.65 -12.73 7.99
N ASN A 104 -1.90 -11.77 8.55
CA ASN A 104 -1.60 -10.51 7.87
C ASN A 104 -0.70 -10.73 6.65
N PHE A 105 0.30 -11.62 6.75
CA PHE A 105 1.21 -11.89 5.64
C PHE A 105 0.53 -12.66 4.51
N GLU A 106 -0.31 -13.65 4.82
CA GLU A 106 -1.11 -14.36 3.82
C GLU A 106 -2.04 -13.41 3.06
N PHE A 107 -2.74 -12.53 3.77
CA PHE A 107 -3.60 -11.55 3.13
C PHE A 107 -2.82 -10.57 2.27
N LEU A 108 -1.66 -10.08 2.74
CA LEU A 108 -0.78 -9.19 2.01
C LEU A 108 -0.23 -9.82 0.73
N GLN A 109 0.17 -11.09 0.76
CA GLN A 109 0.63 -11.83 -0.42
C GLN A 109 -0.47 -11.92 -1.49
N TRP A 110 -1.69 -12.24 -1.09
CA TRP A 110 -2.82 -12.22 -2.01
C TRP A 110 -3.07 -10.80 -2.54
N PHE A 111 -3.02 -9.79 -1.66
CA PHE A 111 -3.27 -8.40 -2.02
C PHE A 111 -2.23 -7.88 -3.02
N LYS A 112 -0.96 -8.27 -2.90
CA LYS A 112 0.08 -7.95 -3.88
C LYS A 112 -0.25 -8.50 -5.27
N LYS A 113 -0.67 -9.76 -5.36
CA LYS A 113 -1.08 -10.36 -6.65
C LYS A 113 -2.30 -9.64 -7.22
N PHE A 114 -3.24 -9.24 -6.35
CA PHE A 114 -4.40 -8.47 -6.74
C PHE A 114 -4.01 -7.08 -7.27
N PHE A 115 -3.08 -6.41 -6.59
CA PHE A 115 -2.54 -5.11 -7.00
C PHE A 115 -1.86 -5.21 -8.37
N ASP A 116 -0.96 -6.18 -8.57
CA ASP A 116 -0.23 -6.36 -9.83
C ASP A 116 -1.16 -6.65 -11.03
N ALA A 117 -2.28 -7.33 -10.78
CA ALA A 117 -3.27 -7.63 -11.82
C ALA A 117 -4.15 -6.42 -12.21
N ASN A 118 -4.18 -5.37 -11.39
CA ASN A 118 -5.11 -4.24 -11.54
C ASN A 118 -4.44 -2.88 -11.68
N TYR A 119 -3.17 -2.74 -11.28
CA TYR A 119 -2.46 -1.48 -11.35
C TYR A 119 -2.11 -1.14 -12.80
N ASP A 120 -2.43 0.07 -13.21
CA ASP A 120 -2.25 0.55 -14.59
C ASP A 120 -1.04 1.48 -14.75
N GLY A 121 -0.19 1.59 -13.72
CA GLY A 121 1.04 2.39 -13.76
C GLY A 121 0.84 3.88 -13.49
N ARG A 122 -0.35 4.31 -13.07
CA ARG A 122 -0.60 5.73 -12.75
C ARG A 122 0.22 6.23 -11.57
N ASP A 123 0.66 7.48 -11.65
CA ASP A 123 1.29 8.15 -10.51
C ASP A 123 0.29 8.31 -9.36
N TYR A 124 0.79 8.16 -8.13
CA TYR A 124 -0.01 8.33 -6.92
C TYR A 124 0.85 8.94 -5.80
N ASP A 125 0.42 10.09 -5.28
CA ASP A 125 1.03 10.71 -4.10
C ASP A 125 0.30 10.23 -2.84
N GLY A 126 0.91 9.26 -2.16
CA GLY A 126 0.32 8.65 -0.98
C GLY A 126 0.29 9.59 0.23
N LEU A 127 1.23 10.51 0.35
CA LEU A 127 1.26 11.46 1.46
C LEU A 127 0.19 12.53 1.29
N ASP A 128 0.03 13.08 0.08
CA ASP A 128 -1.00 14.07 -0.22
C ASP A 128 -2.41 13.47 -0.10
N ALA A 129 -2.63 12.24 -0.59
CA ALA A 129 -3.90 11.55 -0.46
C ALA A 129 -4.33 11.37 1.02
N ARG A 130 -3.37 11.26 1.94
CA ARG A 130 -3.62 11.21 3.40
C ARG A 130 -3.75 12.57 4.07
N GLY A 131 -3.60 13.68 3.33
CA GLY A 131 -3.57 15.02 3.89
C GLY A 131 -2.32 15.27 4.74
N GLY A 132 -1.17 14.69 4.36
CA GLY A 132 0.10 14.86 5.07
C GLY A 132 0.30 13.94 6.28
N ILE A 133 -0.64 13.03 6.56
CA ILE A 133 -0.52 12.09 7.68
C ILE A 133 0.53 11.02 7.35
N MET A 134 1.52 10.84 8.22
CA MET A 134 2.50 9.76 8.13
C MET A 134 1.91 8.47 8.74
N ILE A 135 2.21 7.32 8.13
CA ILE A 135 1.78 5.98 8.60
C ILE A 135 2.96 5.03 8.74
N GLY A 136 2.83 4.04 9.63
CA GLY A 136 3.89 3.12 10.04
C GLY A 136 4.67 3.58 11.27
N SER A 137 5.76 2.88 11.58
CA SER A 137 6.53 3.04 12.82
C SER A 137 7.08 4.45 13.06
N ALA A 138 7.37 5.23 12.01
CA ALA A 138 7.82 6.62 12.19
C ALA A 138 6.69 7.57 12.67
N ALA A 139 5.42 7.18 12.57
CA ALA A 139 4.28 7.98 13.04
C ALA A 139 4.10 7.98 14.56
N ASN A 140 4.67 6.99 15.28
CA ASN A 140 4.57 6.85 16.72
C ASN A 140 5.62 7.64 17.52
N ASN A 141 6.68 8.14 16.87
CA ASN A 141 7.70 8.96 17.55
C ASN A 141 7.26 10.42 17.79
N ASN A 142 6.10 10.83 17.26
CA ASN A 142 5.63 12.21 17.36
C ASN A 142 4.36 12.34 18.23
N SER A 143 4.41 11.72 19.41
CA SER A 143 3.40 11.90 20.45
C SER A 143 4.08 12.15 21.78
N HIS A 144 4.57 13.38 21.98
CA HIS A 144 4.49 14.19 23.20
C HIS A 144 4.84 15.64 22.80
N GLY A 145 3.82 16.48 22.60
CA GLY A 145 4.04 17.87 22.20
C GLY A 145 2.75 18.65 22.00
N SER A 146 1.80 18.57 22.94
CA SER A 146 0.79 19.62 23.10
C SER A 146 1.49 20.85 23.67
N GLY A 147 1.90 21.77 22.79
CA GLY A 147 2.52 23.04 23.15
C GLY A 147 1.79 24.17 22.44
N ILE A 148 1.15 25.02 23.24
CA ILE A 148 0.49 26.26 22.87
C ILE A 148 1.45 27.12 22.02
N ILE A 149 0.97 27.64 20.89
CA ILE A 149 1.72 28.59 20.03
C ILE A 149 1.52 30.01 20.59
N PRO A 150 2.56 30.74 21.02
CA PRO A 150 2.49 32.19 21.19
C PRO A 150 2.91 32.89 19.89
N HIS A 151 2.07 33.83 19.49
CA HIS A 151 2.27 34.77 18.39
C HIS A 151 3.49 35.68 18.63
N HIS A 152 4.49 35.66 17.74
CA HIS A 152 5.43 36.77 17.55
C HIS A 152 5.96 36.85 16.10
N THR A 153 6.30 38.08 15.73
CA THR A 153 6.40 38.65 14.38
C THR A 153 7.77 38.47 13.71
N THR A 154 7.75 38.28 12.38
CA THR A 154 8.76 38.60 11.32
C THR A 154 10.25 38.27 11.52
N GLN A 155 10.78 37.36 10.70
CA GLN A 155 11.89 37.64 9.75
C GLN A 155 12.13 36.45 8.78
N LYS A 156 12.31 36.75 7.48
CA LYS A 156 12.67 35.80 6.41
C LYS A 156 14.14 35.39 6.50
N PRO A 157 14.47 34.12 6.21
CA PRO A 157 15.73 33.83 5.52
C PRO A 157 15.53 32.93 4.28
N HIS A 158 16.08 33.44 3.18
CA HIS A 158 16.81 32.77 2.09
C HIS A 158 16.46 31.33 1.70
N ILE A 159 15.93 31.18 0.48
CA ILE A 159 15.74 29.91 -0.24
C ILE A 159 17.09 29.41 -0.75
N GLN A 160 17.63 28.34 -0.16
CA GLN A 160 18.61 27.48 -0.82
C GLN A 160 17.87 26.27 -1.41
N ASN A 161 17.86 26.25 -2.75
CA ASN A 161 17.22 25.28 -3.62
C ASN A 161 17.69 23.84 -3.30
N ARG A 162 16.83 23.04 -2.64
CA ARG A 162 16.92 21.57 -2.68
C ARG A 162 15.90 21.09 -3.70
N GLN A 163 16.35 20.88 -4.93
CA GLN A 163 15.60 20.14 -5.94
C GLN A 163 15.24 18.78 -5.35
N GLY A 164 13.95 18.63 -5.06
CA GLY A 164 13.33 17.44 -4.52
C GLY A 164 13.45 16.28 -5.52
N ASN A 165 13.68 15.11 -4.96
CA ASN A 165 14.02 13.85 -5.60
C ASN A 165 12.89 13.22 -6.44
N ALA A 166 11.98 14.02 -7.01
CA ALA A 166 10.85 13.55 -7.81
C ALA A 166 11.30 12.73 -9.04
N HIS A 167 12.46 13.05 -9.60
CA HIS A 167 13.04 12.33 -10.73
C HIS A 167 13.53 10.92 -10.37
N SER A 168 13.84 10.64 -9.10
CA SER A 168 14.29 9.32 -8.66
C SER A 168 13.13 8.35 -8.38
N PHE A 169 11.94 8.86 -8.05
CA PHE A 169 10.74 8.05 -7.80
C PHE A 169 10.20 7.40 -9.08
N ALA A 170 10.13 8.16 -10.18
CA ALA A 170 9.69 7.65 -11.47
C ALA A 170 10.62 6.55 -12.01
N ILE A 171 11.94 6.70 -11.82
CA ILE A 171 12.92 5.72 -12.28
C ILE A 171 12.79 4.41 -11.48
N SER A 172 12.59 4.44 -10.17
CA SER A 172 12.56 3.20 -9.37
C SER A 172 11.28 2.38 -9.61
N VAL A 173 10.11 3.02 -9.71
CA VAL A 173 8.85 2.32 -10.03
C VAL A 173 8.84 1.84 -11.47
N HIS A 174 9.31 2.66 -12.41
CA HIS A 174 9.48 2.23 -13.80
C HIS A 174 10.44 1.04 -13.90
N TRP A 175 11.59 1.05 -13.21
CA TRP A 175 12.53 -0.07 -13.20
C TRP A 175 12.00 -1.33 -12.51
N LEU A 176 11.20 -1.22 -11.45
CA LEU A 176 10.55 -2.37 -10.79
C LEU A 176 9.46 -2.98 -11.67
N VAL A 177 8.63 -2.14 -12.30
CA VAL A 177 7.63 -2.57 -13.27
C VAL A 177 8.31 -3.16 -14.51
N ASP A 178 9.37 -2.55 -15.03
CA ASP A 178 10.17 -3.06 -16.15
C ASP A 178 10.90 -4.36 -15.82
N ARG A 179 11.39 -4.52 -14.58
CA ARG A 179 12.00 -5.75 -14.10
C ARG A 179 10.96 -6.87 -13.97
N TYR A 180 9.75 -6.53 -13.51
CA TYR A 180 8.64 -7.47 -13.42
C TYR A 180 8.09 -7.86 -14.80
N HIS A 181 7.95 -6.90 -15.73
CA HIS A 181 7.53 -7.14 -17.11
C HIS A 181 8.55 -7.98 -17.89
N ARG A 182 9.86 -7.72 -17.74
CA ARG A 182 10.91 -8.52 -18.41
C ARG A 182 10.88 -9.98 -18.03
N GLU A 183 10.57 -10.30 -16.78
CA GLU A 183 10.54 -11.70 -16.32
C GLU A 183 9.25 -12.41 -16.76
N ILE A 184 8.08 -11.76 -16.74
CA ILE A 184 6.83 -12.35 -17.26
C ILE A 184 6.89 -12.62 -18.77
N TYR A 185 7.48 -11.72 -19.56
CA TYR A 185 7.59 -11.91 -21.02
C TYR A 185 8.54 -13.06 -21.38
N LYS A 186 9.63 -13.27 -20.62
CA LYS A 186 10.50 -14.45 -20.79
C LYS A 186 9.76 -15.76 -20.52
N THR A 187 8.92 -15.81 -19.47
CA THR A 187 8.17 -17.04 -19.14
C THR A 187 7.17 -17.40 -20.25
N ARG A 188 6.50 -16.42 -20.87
CA ARG A 188 5.59 -16.65 -22.02
C ARG A 188 6.32 -17.10 -23.30
N TYR A 189 7.53 -16.60 -23.53
CA TYR A 189 8.35 -16.97 -24.70
C TYR A 189 8.92 -18.40 -24.59
N LEU A 190 9.25 -18.84 -23.38
CA LEU A 190 9.72 -20.22 -23.14
C LEU A 190 8.58 -21.23 -23.20
N LYS A 191 7.38 -20.89 -22.69
CA LYS A 191 6.21 -21.77 -22.77
C LYS A 191 5.79 -22.02 -24.22
N THR A 192 5.81 -21.02 -25.08
CA THR A 192 5.44 -21.16 -26.51
C THR A 192 6.44 -21.97 -27.33
N LYS A 193 7.71 -22.07 -26.92
CA LYS A 193 8.70 -22.98 -27.54
C LYS A 193 8.50 -24.45 -27.14
N SER A 194 7.98 -24.73 -25.94
CA SER A 194 7.77 -26.09 -25.45
C SER A 194 6.56 -26.81 -26.06
N TYR A 195 5.62 -26.10 -26.69
CA TYR A 195 4.47 -26.68 -27.39
C TYR A 195 4.68 -26.85 -28.91
N LYS A 196 5.92 -26.65 -29.40
CA LYS A 196 6.31 -26.81 -30.81
C LYS A 196 7.36 -27.90 -31.04
N LEU A 197 7.52 -28.81 -30.08
CA LEU A 197 8.29 -30.06 -30.23
C LEU A 197 7.36 -31.24 -29.98
#